data_AF-A0A963SLT1-F1
#
_entry.id   AF-A0A963SLT1-F1
#
_cell.length_a   1.000
_cell.length_b   1.000
_cell.length_c   1.000
_cell.angle_alpha   90.00
_cell.angle_beta   90.00
_cell.angle_gamma   90.00
#
_symmetry.space_group_name_H-M   'P 1'
#
loop_
_entity.id
_entity.type
_entity.pdbx_description
1 polymer ?
#
loop_
_entity_poly.entity_id
_entity_poly.type
_entity_poly.pdbx_seq_one_letter_code
_entity_poly.pdbx_strand_id
1 'polypeptide(L)'
;PLIEGTTVSTKYGPMKTDHILFIASGAFHVAKPSDMLPELQGRLPIRVELRALTEEDFVRILSETRANLVAQYRALLGTEDVTLELGEDAVAEIARIAAQVNETVENIGARRLQTVMEKLLEQISFEAEEHKGETITIDAAYVRERLGELAGDTDLSKYIL
;
A
#
# COMPACT_ATOMS: atom_id res chain seq x y z
N PRO A 1 -18.57 27.91 2.75
CA PRO A 1 -17.79 26.64 2.75
C PRO A 1 -16.38 26.90 2.20
N LEU A 2 -15.33 26.21 2.67
CA LEU A 2 -13.96 26.46 2.18
C LEU A 2 -13.85 26.35 0.65
N ILE A 3 -14.57 25.40 0.07
CA ILE A 3 -14.62 25.13 -1.38
C ILE A 3 -15.36 26.20 -2.21
N GLU A 4 -16.13 27.09 -1.56
CA GLU A 4 -16.80 28.21 -2.24
C GLU A 4 -15.96 29.49 -2.30
N GLY A 5 -14.81 29.51 -1.62
CA GLY A 5 -13.99 30.71 -1.46
C GLY A 5 -14.33 31.45 -0.17
N THR A 6 -13.34 31.58 0.72
CA THR A 6 -13.41 32.39 1.93
C THR A 6 -12.02 32.88 2.32
N THR A 7 -11.96 33.85 3.22
CA THR A 7 -10.71 34.31 3.83
C THR A 7 -10.52 33.65 5.20
N VAL A 8 -9.43 32.90 5.36
CA VAL A 8 -9.04 32.25 6.61
C VAL A 8 -7.84 32.99 7.20
N SER A 9 -7.97 33.46 8.45
CA SER A 9 -6.86 34.07 9.17
C SER A 9 -5.86 33.01 9.60
N THR A 10 -4.59 33.17 9.22
CA THR A 10 -3.49 32.30 9.64
C THR A 10 -2.40 33.09 10.36
N LYS A 11 -1.45 32.40 11.00
CA LYS A 11 -0.28 33.05 11.63
C LYS A 11 0.65 33.79 10.64
N TYR A 12 0.50 33.54 9.34
CA TYR A 12 1.27 34.19 8.27
C TYR A 12 0.47 35.30 7.56
N GLY A 13 -0.72 35.63 8.06
CA GLY A 13 -1.66 36.56 7.45
C GLY A 13 -2.91 35.89 6.88
N PRO A 14 -3.82 36.68 6.30
CA PRO A 14 -5.06 36.16 5.71
C PRO A 14 -4.78 35.37 4.42
N MET A 15 -5.40 34.18 4.30
CA MET A 15 -5.35 33.32 3.12
C MET A 15 -6.72 33.27 2.46
N LYS A 16 -6.78 33.37 1.13
CA LYS A 16 -8.01 33.18 0.34
C LYS A 16 -8.07 31.77 -0.25
N THR A 17 -9.23 31.11 -0.19
CA THR A 17 -9.41 29.72 -0.66
C THR A 17 -9.97 29.60 -2.08
N ASP A 18 -10.23 30.72 -2.76
CA ASP A 18 -10.91 30.82 -4.07
C ASP A 18 -10.28 29.98 -5.19
N HIS A 19 -8.96 29.73 -5.11
CA HIS A 19 -8.19 29.02 -6.14
C HIS A 19 -7.48 27.77 -5.60
N ILE A 20 -7.88 27.28 -4.43
CA ILE A 20 -7.37 26.01 -3.90
C ILE A 20 -8.02 24.86 -4.67
N LEU A 21 -7.20 23.91 -5.13
CA LEU A 21 -7.70 22.65 -5.67
C LEU A 21 -8.16 21.75 -4.52
N PHE A 22 -9.42 21.32 -4.57
CA PHE A 22 -9.97 20.35 -3.63
C PHE A 22 -10.11 18.99 -4.30
N ILE A 23 -9.59 17.95 -3.65
CA ILE A 23 -9.78 16.55 -4.06
C ILE A 23 -10.50 15.85 -2.91
N ALA A 24 -11.72 15.37 -3.18
CA ALA A 24 -12.48 14.54 -2.25
C ALA A 24 -12.42 13.09 -2.72
N SER A 25 -12.13 12.17 -1.81
CA SER A 25 -12.10 10.73 -2.06
C SER A 25 -13.00 10.01 -1.06
N GLY A 26 -13.66 8.93 -1.50
CA GLY A 26 -14.47 8.09 -0.63
C GLY A 26 -14.83 6.79 -1.33
N ALA A 27 -15.13 5.75 -0.54
CA ALA A 27 -15.56 4.45 -1.06
C ALA A 27 -17.04 4.44 -1.50
N PHE A 28 -17.86 5.36 -0.95
CA PHE A 28 -19.27 5.52 -1.30
C PHE A 28 -20.10 4.20 -1.25
N HIS A 29 -19.73 3.27 -0.36
CA HIS A 29 -20.45 1.98 -0.20
C HIS A 29 -21.87 2.14 0.37
N VAL A 30 -22.06 3.12 1.26
CA VAL A 30 -23.33 3.35 1.99
C VAL A 30 -24.12 4.53 1.44
N ALA A 31 -23.43 5.52 0.89
CA ALA A 31 -24.02 6.75 0.37
C ALA A 31 -23.44 7.04 -1.01
N LYS A 32 -24.24 7.66 -1.88
CA LYS A 32 -23.86 8.05 -3.24
C LYS A 32 -23.45 9.53 -3.28
N PRO A 33 -22.65 9.96 -4.27
CA PRO A 33 -22.35 11.38 -4.47
C PRO A 33 -23.60 12.28 -4.62
N SER A 34 -24.73 11.72 -5.08
CA SER A 34 -26.03 12.40 -5.15
C SER A 34 -26.61 12.76 -3.78
N ASP A 35 -26.17 12.08 -2.73
CA ASP A 35 -26.68 12.26 -1.37
C ASP A 35 -25.94 13.39 -0.63
N MET A 36 -24.91 13.96 -1.26
CA MET A 36 -24.20 15.14 -0.77
C MET A 36 -25.06 16.40 -0.90
N LEU A 37 -24.79 17.41 -0.07
CA LEU A 37 -25.41 18.73 -0.19
C LEU A 37 -25.27 19.28 -1.62
N PRO A 38 -26.34 19.86 -2.22
CA PRO A 38 -26.32 20.37 -3.59
C PRO A 38 -25.15 21.33 -3.89
N GLU A 39 -24.78 22.15 -2.92
CA GLU A 39 -23.67 23.11 -2.99
C GLU A 39 -22.32 22.41 -3.21
N LEU A 40 -22.10 21.27 -2.55
CA LEU A 40 -20.88 20.48 -2.73
C LEU A 40 -20.86 19.76 -4.08
N GLN A 41 -22.01 19.28 -4.54
CA GLN A 41 -22.11 18.62 -5.85
C GLN A 41 -21.73 19.58 -6.98
N GLY A 42 -22.17 20.85 -6.92
CA GLY A 42 -21.83 21.88 -7.91
C GLY A 42 -20.36 22.31 -7.87
N ARG A 43 -19.68 22.10 -6.74
CA ARG A 43 -18.25 22.44 -6.55
C ARG A 43 -17.29 21.28 -6.80
N LEU A 44 -17.80 20.09 -7.09
CA LEU A 44 -17.04 18.90 -7.49
C LEU A 44 -17.44 18.46 -8.92
N PRO A 45 -17.12 19.27 -9.95
CA PRO A 45 -17.56 19.01 -11.32
C PRO A 45 -16.82 17.84 -11.98
N ILE A 46 -15.56 17.61 -11.62
CA ILE A 46 -14.76 16.51 -12.12
C ILE A 46 -15.00 15.31 -11.23
N ARG A 47 -15.45 14.20 -11.82
CA ARG A 47 -15.69 12.94 -11.14
C ARG A 47 -14.93 11.84 -11.87
N VAL A 48 -14.23 11.03 -11.10
CA VAL A 48 -13.50 9.86 -11.59
C VAL A 48 -13.75 8.71 -10.64
N GLU A 49 -13.94 7.53 -11.20
CA GLU A 49 -14.09 6.28 -10.46
C GLU A 49 -12.83 5.45 -10.67
N LEU A 50 -12.22 4.99 -9.56
CA LEU A 50 -11.04 4.16 -9.60
C LEU A 50 -11.48 2.70 -9.52
N ARG A 51 -10.91 1.86 -10.38
CA ARG A 51 -11.14 0.41 -10.33
C ARG A 51 -10.38 -0.22 -9.16
N ALA A 52 -10.87 -1.36 -8.68
CA ALA A 52 -10.13 -2.20 -7.76
C ALA A 52 -8.82 -2.70 -8.40
N LEU A 53 -7.83 -2.95 -7.54
CA LEU A 53 -6.53 -3.49 -7.93
C LEU A 53 -6.62 -5.00 -8.08
N THR A 54 -5.96 -5.54 -9.11
CA THR A 54 -5.79 -6.97 -9.33
C THR A 54 -4.45 -7.45 -8.77
N GLU A 55 -4.24 -8.77 -8.74
CA GLU A 55 -2.95 -9.37 -8.44
C GLU A 55 -1.83 -8.84 -9.36
N GLU A 56 -2.11 -8.73 -10.65
CA GLU A 56 -1.17 -8.14 -11.62
C GLU A 56 -0.81 -6.69 -11.26
N ASP A 57 -1.79 -5.89 -10.81
CA ASP A 57 -1.50 -4.53 -10.35
C ASP A 57 -0.58 -4.52 -9.12
N PHE A 58 -0.71 -5.50 -8.21
CA PHE A 58 0.18 -5.64 -7.07
C PHE A 58 1.62 -5.98 -7.48
N VAL A 59 1.79 -6.86 -8.47
CA VAL A 59 3.12 -7.12 -9.06
C VAL A 59 3.74 -5.82 -9.58
N ARG A 60 2.96 -5.04 -10.35
CA ARG A 60 3.42 -3.76 -10.90
C ARG A 60 3.71 -2.73 -9.80
N ILE A 61 2.92 -2.70 -8.72
CA ILE A 61 3.21 -1.87 -7.56
C ILE A 61 4.55 -2.23 -6.93
N LEU A 62 4.85 -3.52 -6.80
CA LEU A 62 6.09 -4.01 -6.22
C LEU A 62 7.32 -3.88 -7.14
N SER A 63 7.16 -3.78 -8.46
CA SER A 63 8.27 -3.79 -9.41
C SER A 63 8.47 -2.49 -10.19
N GLU A 64 7.39 -1.87 -10.68
CA GLU A 64 7.47 -0.72 -11.60
C GLU A 64 7.46 0.64 -10.88
N THR A 65 6.86 0.70 -9.69
CA THR A 65 6.72 1.99 -9.00
C THR A 65 8.07 2.49 -8.48
N ARG A 66 8.31 3.79 -8.61
CA ARG A 66 9.51 4.42 -8.07
C ARG A 66 9.50 4.28 -6.56
N ALA A 67 10.61 3.78 -6.00
CA ALA A 67 10.73 3.47 -4.58
C ALA A 67 9.60 2.52 -4.11
N ASN A 68 9.32 1.47 -4.88
CA ASN A 68 8.48 0.36 -4.44
C ASN A 68 9.01 -0.31 -3.16
N LEU A 69 8.18 -1.13 -2.51
CA LEU A 69 8.54 -1.79 -1.25
C LEU A 69 9.82 -2.63 -1.38
N VAL A 70 10.00 -3.33 -2.50
CA VAL A 70 11.20 -4.15 -2.74
C VAL A 70 12.45 -3.26 -2.73
N ALA A 71 12.44 -2.15 -3.47
CA ALA A 71 13.54 -1.19 -3.52
C ALA A 71 13.80 -0.52 -2.17
N GLN A 72 12.74 -0.23 -1.39
CA GLN A 72 12.86 0.30 -0.04
C GLN A 72 13.57 -0.72 0.88
N TYR A 73 13.13 -1.97 0.91
CA TYR A 73 13.77 -3.01 1.74
C TYR A 73 15.20 -3.34 1.30
N ARG A 74 15.49 -3.33 -0.01
CA ARG A 74 16.87 -3.42 -0.51
C ARG A 74 17.75 -2.30 0.03
N ALA A 75 17.24 -1.06 0.01
CA ALA A 75 17.99 0.08 0.53
C ALA A 75 18.14 0.05 2.05
N LEU A 76 17.11 -0.39 2.78
CA LEU A 76 17.14 -0.52 4.23
C LEU A 76 18.13 -1.59 4.67
N LEU A 77 18.07 -2.81 4.13
CA LEU A 77 19.04 -3.86 4.46
C LEU A 77 20.46 -3.52 3.99
N GLY A 78 20.58 -2.74 2.90
CA GLY A 78 21.86 -2.22 2.45
C GLY A 78 22.55 -1.30 3.45
N THR A 79 21.85 -0.73 4.45
CA THR A 79 22.53 0.03 5.52
C THR A 79 23.36 -0.87 6.43
N GLU A 80 22.97 -2.13 6.56
CA GLU A 80 23.69 -3.17 7.30
C GLU A 80 24.66 -3.97 6.42
N ASP A 81 24.94 -3.50 5.20
CA ASP A 81 25.80 -4.18 4.22
C ASP A 81 25.25 -5.55 3.77
N VAL A 82 23.91 -5.71 3.79
CA VAL A 82 23.21 -6.90 3.30
C VAL A 82 22.60 -6.60 1.93
N THR A 83 22.89 -7.44 0.93
CA THR A 83 22.30 -7.31 -0.41
C THR A 83 21.05 -8.19 -0.50
N LEU A 84 19.87 -7.58 -0.71
CA LEU A 84 18.62 -8.31 -0.93
C LEU A 84 18.30 -8.42 -2.42
N GLU A 85 18.13 -9.64 -2.92
CA GLU A 85 17.63 -9.93 -4.26
C GLU A 85 16.27 -10.61 -4.15
N LEU A 86 15.27 -10.08 -4.86
CA LEU A 86 13.95 -10.70 -4.97
C LEU A 86 13.76 -11.12 -6.42
N GLY A 87 13.52 -12.41 -6.63
CA GLY A 87 13.15 -12.97 -7.93
C GLY A 87 11.79 -12.46 -8.39
N GLU A 88 11.56 -12.49 -9.71
CA GLU A 88 10.25 -12.13 -10.28
C GLU A 88 9.14 -13.08 -9.81
N ASP A 89 9.50 -14.35 -9.59
CA ASP A 89 8.63 -15.38 -9.02
C ASP A 89 8.27 -15.09 -7.56
N ALA A 90 9.21 -14.59 -6.75
CA ALA A 90 8.92 -14.13 -5.40
C ALA A 90 7.97 -12.94 -5.38
N VAL A 91 8.17 -11.96 -6.26
CA VAL A 91 7.27 -10.79 -6.38
C VAL A 91 5.86 -11.22 -6.77
N ALA A 92 5.73 -12.13 -7.73
CA ALA A 92 4.43 -12.71 -8.12
C ALA A 92 3.76 -13.43 -6.94
N GLU A 93 4.53 -14.24 -6.20
CA GLU A 93 4.01 -14.98 -5.06
C GLU A 93 3.54 -14.07 -3.91
N ILE A 94 4.29 -13.00 -3.62
CA ILE A 94 3.89 -11.97 -2.64
C ILE A 94 2.58 -11.29 -3.05
N ALA A 95 2.46 -10.92 -4.33
CA ALA A 95 1.25 -10.32 -4.87
C ALA A 95 0.05 -11.26 -4.76
N ARG A 96 0.23 -12.54 -5.09
CA ARG A 96 -0.78 -13.61 -4.97
C ARG A 96 -1.27 -13.76 -3.53
N ILE A 97 -0.35 -13.85 -2.57
CA ILE A 97 -0.71 -13.97 -1.15
C ILE A 97 -1.46 -12.73 -0.67
N ALA A 98 -1.01 -11.53 -1.04
CA ALA A 98 -1.69 -10.30 -0.65
C ALA A 98 -3.10 -10.20 -1.25
N ALA A 99 -3.31 -10.65 -2.49
CA ALA A 99 -4.62 -10.73 -3.12
C ALA A 99 -5.52 -11.75 -2.40
N GLN A 100 -5.00 -12.95 -2.13
CA GLN A 100 -5.72 -14.00 -1.41
C GLN A 100 -6.20 -13.54 -0.03
N VAL A 101 -5.35 -12.89 0.76
CA VAL A 101 -5.72 -12.41 2.11
C VAL A 101 -6.77 -11.28 2.03
N ASN A 102 -6.69 -10.42 1.01
CA ASN A 102 -7.72 -9.40 0.80
C ASN A 102 -9.09 -10.01 0.44
N GLU A 103 -9.13 -11.18 -0.20
CA GLU A 103 -10.37 -11.90 -0.51
C GLU A 103 -10.96 -12.64 0.69
N THR A 104 -10.10 -13.21 1.55
CA THR A 104 -10.55 -14.05 2.68
C THR A 104 -10.86 -13.27 3.95
N VAL A 105 -10.23 -12.11 4.16
CA VAL A 105 -10.38 -11.32 5.39
C VAL A 105 -11.10 -9.99 5.12
N GLU A 106 -10.34 -8.92 4.91
CA GLU A 106 -10.83 -7.57 4.63
C GLU A 106 -9.96 -6.99 3.53
N ASN A 107 -10.61 -6.50 2.47
CA ASN A 107 -9.89 -5.91 1.36
C ASN A 107 -9.44 -4.49 1.71
N ILE A 108 -8.17 -4.35 2.10
CA ILE A 108 -7.52 -3.06 2.36
C ILE A 108 -6.69 -2.56 1.15
N GLY A 109 -6.86 -3.22 -0.01
CA GLY A 109 -6.16 -2.92 -1.25
C GLY A 109 -4.64 -3.14 -1.14
N ALA A 110 -3.87 -2.27 -1.80
CA ALA A 110 -2.40 -2.36 -1.85
C ALA A 110 -1.71 -2.22 -0.48
N ARG A 111 -2.40 -1.73 0.55
CA ARG A 111 -1.84 -1.63 1.92
C ARG A 111 -1.41 -2.99 2.47
N ARG A 112 -2.08 -4.06 2.03
CA ARG A 112 -1.75 -5.45 2.39
C ARG A 112 -0.31 -5.83 2.03
N LEU A 113 0.26 -5.24 0.99
CA LEU A 113 1.64 -5.52 0.59
C LEU A 113 2.65 -5.12 1.69
N GLN A 114 2.33 -4.13 2.53
CA GLN A 114 3.23 -3.71 3.61
C GLN A 114 3.36 -4.78 4.69
N THR A 115 2.25 -5.27 5.22
CA THR A 115 2.23 -6.30 6.27
C THR A 115 2.81 -7.62 5.78
N VAL A 116 2.49 -8.00 4.54
CA VAL A 116 3.05 -9.20 3.89
C VAL A 116 4.58 -9.10 3.74
N MET A 117 5.09 -7.96 3.25
CA MET A 117 6.54 -7.75 3.10
C MET A 117 7.27 -7.69 4.45
N GLU A 118 6.69 -7.00 5.43
CA GLU A 118 7.24 -6.90 6.78
C GLU A 118 7.35 -8.29 7.41
N LYS A 119 6.30 -9.11 7.31
CA LYS A 119 6.32 -10.47 7.85
C LYS A 119 7.30 -11.39 7.11
N LEU A 120 7.43 -11.24 5.80
CA LEU A 120 8.38 -12.01 4.98
C LEU A 120 9.84 -11.74 5.38
N LEU A 121 10.16 -10.48 5.66
CA LEU A 121 11.53 -10.01 5.91
C LEU A 121 11.86 -9.84 7.39
N GLU A 122 10.91 -10.08 8.30
CA GLU A 122 11.05 -9.90 9.75
C GLU A 122 12.34 -10.55 10.29
N GLN A 123 12.56 -11.83 9.99
CA GLN A 123 13.73 -12.54 10.49
C GLN A 123 15.03 -12.01 9.86
N ILE A 124 15.05 -11.79 8.55
CA ILE A 124 16.22 -11.23 7.84
C ILE A 124 16.59 -9.85 8.40
N SER A 125 15.58 -9.03 8.70
CA SER A 125 15.79 -7.71 9.28
C SER A 125 16.27 -7.77 10.72
N PHE A 126 15.86 -8.78 11.50
CA PHE A 126 16.32 -8.98 12.87
C PHE A 126 17.77 -9.48 12.92
N GLU A 127 18.13 -10.38 11.99
CA GLU A 127 19.45 -11.01 11.90
C GLU A 127 20.39 -10.27 10.94
N ALA A 128 20.04 -9.06 10.50
CA ALA A 128 20.75 -8.35 9.43
C ALA A 128 22.25 -8.14 9.72
N GLU A 129 22.62 -7.86 10.97
CA GLU A 129 24.04 -7.72 11.37
C GLU A 129 24.83 -9.03 11.20
N GLU A 130 24.17 -10.18 11.34
CA GLU A 130 24.79 -11.51 11.19
C GLU A 130 25.04 -11.85 9.72
N HIS A 131 24.24 -11.28 8.81
CA HIS A 131 24.31 -11.47 7.35
C HIS A 131 25.19 -10.44 6.64
N LYS A 132 26.06 -9.74 7.37
CA LYS A 132 26.87 -8.66 6.82
C LYS A 132 27.74 -9.13 5.64
N GLY A 133 27.60 -8.47 4.50
CA GLY A 133 28.31 -8.78 3.26
C GLY A 133 27.70 -9.93 2.46
N GLU A 134 26.59 -10.51 2.91
CA GLU A 134 25.88 -11.58 2.21
C GLU A 134 24.89 -11.05 1.18
N THR A 135 24.58 -11.90 0.19
CA THR A 135 23.48 -11.69 -0.75
C THR A 135 22.36 -12.67 -0.45
N ILE A 136 21.23 -12.16 0.03
CA ILE A 136 20.04 -12.95 0.34
C ILE A 136 19.13 -12.91 -0.87
N THR A 137 18.93 -14.07 -1.50
CA THR A 137 18.01 -14.22 -2.63
C THR A 137 16.70 -14.84 -2.14
N ILE A 138 15.59 -14.15 -2.41
CA ILE A 138 14.24 -14.63 -2.11
C ILE A 138 13.58 -15.09 -3.40
N ASP A 139 13.13 -16.34 -3.40
CA ASP A 139 12.36 -16.99 -4.46
C ASP A 139 10.92 -17.29 -4.00
N ALA A 140 10.08 -17.82 -4.89
CA ALA A 140 8.71 -18.20 -4.56
C ALA A 140 8.60 -19.33 -3.51
N ALA A 141 9.64 -20.15 -3.33
CA ALA A 141 9.63 -21.21 -2.32
C ALA A 141 9.78 -20.61 -0.92
N TYR A 142 10.73 -19.69 -0.73
CA TYR A 142 10.93 -18.96 0.51
C TYR A 142 9.68 -18.18 0.92
N VAL A 143 9.02 -17.50 -0.02
CA VAL A 143 7.78 -16.77 0.22
C VAL A 143 6.68 -17.73 0.73
N ARG A 144 6.50 -18.89 0.09
CA ARG A 144 5.50 -19.89 0.51
C ARG A 144 5.80 -20.51 1.86
N GLU A 145 7.05 -20.79 2.15
CA GLU A 145 7.45 -21.33 3.45
C GLU A 145 7.13 -20.34 4.57
N ARG A 146 7.43 -19.06 4.37
CA ARG A 146 7.24 -18.02 5.40
C ARG A 146 5.80 -17.58 5.59
N LEU A 147 5.02 -17.54 4.51
CA LEU A 147 3.69 -16.91 4.52
C LEU A 147 2.54 -17.87 4.20
N GLY A 148 2.83 -19.07 3.70
CA GLY A 148 1.81 -20.01 3.22
C GLY A 148 0.84 -20.47 4.31
N GLU A 149 1.34 -20.81 5.50
CA GLU A 149 0.47 -21.19 6.63
C GLU A 149 -0.36 -20.02 7.13
N LEU A 150 0.24 -18.83 7.21
CA LEU A 150 -0.44 -17.60 7.64
C LEU A 150 -1.59 -17.22 6.70
N ALA A 151 -1.37 -17.33 5.40
CA ALA A 151 -2.38 -17.02 4.38
C ALA A 151 -3.49 -18.08 4.25
N GLY A 152 -3.23 -19.31 4.69
CA GLY A 152 -4.20 -20.41 4.69
C GLY A 152 -5.19 -20.37 5.84
N ASP A 153 -4.82 -19.73 6.96
CA ASP A 153 -5.67 -19.60 8.14
C ASP A 153 -6.25 -18.18 8.24
N THR A 154 -7.57 -18.08 8.20
CA THR A 154 -8.30 -16.80 8.16
C THR A 154 -8.20 -16.04 9.48
N ASP A 155 -8.17 -16.76 10.61
CA ASP A 155 -8.05 -16.14 11.94
C ASP A 155 -6.64 -15.62 12.14
N LEU A 156 -5.61 -16.41 11.82
CA LEU A 156 -4.21 -15.97 11.88
C LEU A 156 -3.94 -14.79 10.93
N SER A 157 -4.43 -14.87 9.69
CA SER A 157 -4.33 -13.77 8.73
C SER A 157 -4.91 -12.48 9.28
N LYS A 158 -6.06 -12.52 9.95
CA LYS A 158 -6.72 -11.32 10.49
C LYS A 158 -5.91 -10.58 11.55
N TYR A 159 -5.06 -11.29 12.30
CA TYR A 159 -4.25 -10.70 13.38
C TYR A 159 -2.81 -10.40 12.98
N ILE A 160 -2.27 -11.12 11.99
CA ILE A 160 -0.85 -11.07 11.65
C ILE A 160 -0.59 -10.44 10.27
N LEU A 161 -1.54 -10.56 9.32
CA LEU A 161 -1.39 -10.11 7.94
C LEU A 161 -2.34 -9.00 7.54
#